data_AF-A0A358N797-F1
#
_entry.id   AF-A0A358N797-F1
#
_cell.length_a   1.000
_cell.length_b   1.000
_cell.length_c   1.000
_cell.angle_alpha   90.00
_cell.angle_beta   90.00
_cell.angle_gamma   90.00
#
_symmetry.space_group_name_H-M   'P 1'
#
loop_
_entity.id
_entity.type
_entity.pdbx_description
1 polymer ?
#
loop_
_entity_poly.entity_id
_entity_poly.type
_entity_poly.pdbx_seq_one_letter_code
_entity_poly.pdbx_strand_id
1 'polypeptide(L)'
;MWQPLDETWRNWLGFAPTHLLDFQWQRLLTSLLLTAGGWKFAASMVMLTVCVGLAERCYGTLATIKLFLTTHLLVLITISIIVIVLTTFISSASLLALAEGRDVGPSAGYYGCLGGLLLSLPSRGKHLGFLFVLSILLIRLALSTTHLPENAAVVSADLAHLLAVPLGGCLSRCGYVKPLKASRNQSSQNTSTHSPTIGETQR
;
A
#
# COMPACT_ATOMS: atom_id res chain seq x y z
N MET A 1 -9.20 15.13 10.41
CA MET A 1 -9.78 15.52 11.72
C MET A 1 -8.73 15.34 12.79
N TRP A 2 -8.51 16.33 13.64
CA TRP A 2 -7.60 16.20 14.79
C TRP A 2 -8.23 15.39 15.94
N GLN A 3 -9.56 15.37 16.02
CA GLN A 3 -10.28 14.60 17.02
C GLN A 3 -10.13 13.09 16.79
N PRO A 4 -10.15 12.26 17.85
CA PRO A 4 -10.25 10.81 17.73
C PRO A 4 -11.41 10.39 16.82
N LEU A 5 -11.25 9.27 16.12
CA LEU A 5 -12.32 8.72 15.30
C LEU A 5 -13.46 8.28 16.22
N ASP A 6 -14.66 8.79 15.96
CA ASP A 6 -15.86 8.42 16.69
C ASP A 6 -16.20 6.93 16.48
N GLU A 7 -16.56 6.26 17.57
CA GLU A 7 -16.80 4.81 17.57
C GLU A 7 -18.02 4.40 16.73
N THR A 8 -19.02 5.27 16.58
CA THR A 8 -20.19 4.98 15.73
C THR A 8 -19.77 4.88 14.26
N TRP A 9 -18.91 5.79 13.80
CA TRP A 9 -18.35 5.77 12.46
C TRP A 9 -17.44 4.55 12.23
N ARG A 10 -16.58 4.23 13.21
CA ARG A 10 -15.74 3.02 13.15
C ARG A 10 -16.60 1.76 13.05
N ASN A 11 -17.67 1.67 13.84
CA ASN A 11 -18.59 0.54 13.82
C ASN A 11 -19.39 0.46 12.52
N TRP A 12 -19.72 1.60 11.90
CA TRP A 12 -20.51 1.63 10.67
C TRP A 12 -19.71 1.42 9.38
N LEU A 13 -18.47 1.91 9.31
CA LEU A 13 -17.67 1.86 8.07
C LEU A 13 -16.40 1.03 8.18
N GLY A 14 -15.91 0.74 9.39
CA GLY A 14 -14.72 -0.06 9.61
C GLY A 14 -14.92 -1.53 9.22
N PHE A 15 -13.80 -2.19 8.93
CA PHE A 15 -13.77 -3.57 8.47
C PHE A 15 -13.19 -4.49 9.55
N ALA A 16 -13.86 -5.61 9.82
CA ALA A 16 -13.39 -6.67 10.70
C ALA A 16 -13.39 -7.98 9.91
N PRO A 17 -12.51 -8.94 10.22
CA PRO A 17 -12.48 -10.25 9.58
C PRO A 17 -13.84 -10.93 9.42
N THR A 18 -14.65 -10.92 10.48
CA THR A 18 -15.99 -11.56 10.50
C THR A 18 -16.95 -10.99 9.46
N HIS A 19 -16.79 -9.72 9.07
CA HIS A 19 -17.66 -9.08 8.07
C HIS A 19 -17.62 -9.76 6.68
N LEU A 20 -16.58 -10.54 6.36
CA LEU A 20 -16.59 -11.35 5.14
C LEU A 20 -17.63 -12.46 5.18
N LEU A 21 -17.79 -13.10 6.34
CA LEU A 21 -18.79 -14.16 6.57
C LEU A 21 -20.20 -13.57 6.64
N ASP A 22 -20.33 -12.35 7.15
CA ASP A 22 -21.60 -11.62 7.24
C ASP A 22 -22.02 -10.94 5.92
N PHE A 23 -21.30 -11.19 4.82
CA PHE A 23 -21.55 -10.58 3.50
C PHE A 23 -21.50 -9.05 3.47
N GLN A 24 -20.84 -8.41 4.43
CA GLN A 24 -20.70 -6.94 4.52
C GLN A 24 -19.47 -6.44 3.74
N TRP A 25 -19.30 -6.93 2.51
CA TRP A 25 -18.09 -6.72 1.70
C TRP A 25 -17.86 -5.26 1.32
N GLN A 26 -18.90 -4.44 1.29
CA GLN A 26 -18.79 -2.98 1.10
C GLN A 26 -17.80 -2.34 2.08
N ARG A 27 -17.63 -2.92 3.28
CA ARG A 27 -16.72 -2.42 4.31
C ARG A 27 -15.25 -2.53 3.95
N LEU A 28 -14.89 -3.42 3.03
CA LEU A 28 -13.55 -3.49 2.45
C LEU A 28 -13.16 -2.16 1.80
N LEU A 29 -14.13 -1.46 1.22
CA LEU A 29 -13.94 -0.16 0.58
C LEU A 29 -14.25 1.00 1.51
N THR A 30 -15.35 0.96 2.28
CA THR A 30 -15.71 2.11 3.14
C THR A 30 -14.70 2.35 4.26
N SER A 31 -13.99 1.31 4.71
CA SER A 31 -12.91 1.45 5.70
C SER A 31 -11.76 2.36 5.24
N LEU A 32 -11.58 2.55 3.92
CA LEU A 32 -10.61 3.49 3.34
C LEU A 32 -10.92 4.96 3.67
N LEU A 33 -12.20 5.28 3.85
CA LEU A 33 -12.68 6.67 4.03
C LEU A 33 -12.45 7.18 5.45
N LEU A 34 -12.12 6.27 6.37
CA LEU A 34 -11.79 6.59 7.74
C LEU A 34 -10.28 6.51 7.96
N THR A 35 -9.80 7.21 8.96
CA THR A 35 -8.45 7.02 9.49
C THR A 35 -8.49 7.35 10.97
N ALA A 36 -7.57 6.78 11.74
CA ALA A 36 -7.45 7.10 13.15
C ALA A 36 -7.18 8.61 13.31
N GLY A 37 -7.95 9.25 14.18
CA GLY A 37 -7.80 10.67 14.50
C GLY A 37 -6.45 11.05 15.12
N GLY A 38 -6.30 12.32 15.50
CA GLY A 38 -5.10 12.84 16.15
C GLY A 38 -3.86 12.84 15.26
N TRP A 39 -2.68 12.54 15.83
CA TRP A 39 -1.42 12.54 15.08
C TRP A 39 -1.38 11.47 13.99
N LYS A 40 -2.09 10.35 14.19
CA LYS A 40 -2.15 9.24 13.22
C LYS A 40 -2.78 9.72 11.91
N PHE A 41 -3.79 10.57 11.97
CA PHE A 41 -4.40 11.21 10.80
C PHE A 41 -3.35 11.97 9.97
N ALA A 42 -2.56 12.82 10.62
CA ALA A 42 -1.53 13.62 9.95
C ALA A 42 -0.44 12.72 9.33
N ALA A 43 0.02 11.71 10.07
CA ALA A 43 0.98 10.73 9.57
C ALA A 43 0.44 9.97 8.35
N SER A 44 -0.82 9.52 8.39
CA SER A 44 -1.47 8.86 7.26
C SER A 44 -1.59 9.76 6.05
N MET A 45 -1.90 11.05 6.21
CA MET A 45 -1.96 12.00 5.10
C MET A 45 -0.59 12.23 4.45
N VAL A 46 0.47 12.33 5.25
CA VAL A 46 1.85 12.43 4.74
C VAL A 46 2.21 11.15 4.00
N MET A 47 1.97 9.98 4.59
CA MET A 47 2.27 8.69 3.97
C MET A 47 1.49 8.48 2.67
N LEU A 48 0.20 8.84 2.65
CA LEU A 48 -0.63 8.79 1.46
C LEU A 48 -0.05 9.70 0.37
N THR A 49 0.22 10.97 0.69
CA THR A 49 0.75 11.95 -0.28
C THR A 49 2.10 11.51 -0.85
N VAL A 50 3.03 11.08 0.02
CA VAL A 50 4.37 10.68 -0.40
C VAL A 50 4.34 9.37 -1.17
N CYS A 51 3.75 8.31 -0.61
CA CYS A 51 3.83 6.98 -1.23
C CYS A 51 2.96 6.89 -2.48
N VAL A 52 1.71 7.39 -2.42
CA VAL A 52 0.80 7.35 -3.57
C VAL A 52 1.23 8.37 -4.61
N GLY A 53 1.63 9.59 -4.22
CA GLY A 53 2.09 10.60 -5.16
C GLY A 53 3.38 10.20 -5.89
N LEU A 54 4.35 9.59 -5.19
CA LEU A 54 5.54 9.04 -5.84
C LEU A 54 5.18 7.85 -6.76
N ALA A 55 4.27 6.97 -6.34
CA ALA A 55 3.82 5.88 -7.18
C ALA A 55 3.12 6.40 -8.45
N GLU A 56 2.23 7.38 -8.33
CA GLU A 56 1.59 8.06 -9.45
C GLU A 56 2.60 8.67 -10.42
N ARG A 57 3.63 9.34 -9.91
CA ARG A 57 4.71 9.87 -10.75
C ARG A 57 5.50 8.77 -11.48
N CYS A 58 5.65 7.59 -10.86
CA CYS A 58 6.40 6.48 -11.44
C CYS A 58 5.59 5.61 -12.41
N TYR A 59 4.30 5.39 -12.15
CA TYR A 59 3.46 4.42 -12.86
C TYR A 59 2.28 5.06 -13.62
N GLY A 60 1.94 6.31 -13.32
CA GLY A 60 0.72 6.97 -13.78
C GLY A 60 -0.48 6.73 -12.86
N THR A 61 -1.45 7.65 -12.89
CA THR A 61 -2.61 7.68 -11.98
C THR A 61 -3.40 6.38 -11.95
N LEU A 62 -3.81 5.87 -13.12
CA LEU A 62 -4.62 4.65 -13.19
C LEU A 62 -3.89 3.41 -12.65
N ALA A 63 -2.60 3.28 -12.95
CA ALA A 63 -1.78 2.18 -12.45
C ALA A 63 -1.63 2.25 -10.92
N THR A 64 -1.45 3.45 -10.38
CA THR A 64 -1.35 3.66 -8.94
C THR A 64 -2.67 3.39 -8.22
N ILE A 65 -3.80 3.86 -8.73
CA ILE A 65 -5.13 3.55 -8.17
C ILE A 65 -5.34 2.04 -8.13
N LYS A 66 -5.01 1.35 -9.23
CA LYS A 66 -5.12 -0.11 -9.33
C LYS A 66 -4.23 -0.81 -8.29
N LEU A 67 -2.95 -0.44 -8.20
CA LEU A 67 -2.02 -1.02 -7.22
C LEU A 67 -2.51 -0.79 -5.78
N PHE A 68 -2.90 0.45 -5.45
CA PHE A 68 -3.39 0.85 -4.14
C PHE A 68 -4.61 0.02 -3.73
N LEU A 69 -5.65 -0.02 -4.57
CA LEU A 69 -6.90 -0.72 -4.26
C LEU A 69 -6.70 -2.23 -4.20
N THR A 70 -5.96 -2.80 -5.16
CA THR A 70 -5.70 -4.25 -5.17
C THR A 70 -4.91 -4.69 -3.95
N THR A 71 -3.85 -3.96 -3.56
CA THR A 71 -3.11 -4.31 -2.34
C THR A 71 -3.99 -4.17 -1.11
N HIS A 72 -4.75 -3.08 -0.97
CA HIS A 72 -5.66 -2.89 0.16
C HIS A 72 -6.65 -4.04 0.31
N LEU A 73 -7.38 -4.37 -0.76
CA LEU A 73 -8.40 -5.41 -0.75
C LEU A 73 -7.79 -6.79 -0.46
N LEU A 74 -6.70 -7.15 -1.13
CA LEU A 74 -6.07 -8.46 -0.95
C LEU A 74 -5.51 -8.64 0.46
N VAL A 75 -4.94 -7.59 1.06
CA VAL A 75 -4.45 -7.64 2.44
C VAL A 75 -5.59 -7.89 3.41
N LEU A 76 -6.68 -7.12 3.32
CA LEU A 76 -7.83 -7.28 4.20
C LEU A 76 -8.45 -8.68 4.06
N ILE A 77 -8.62 -9.17 2.83
CA ILE A 77 -9.14 -10.52 2.58
C ILE A 77 -8.19 -11.57 3.16
N THR A 78 -6.88 -11.44 2.93
CA THR A 78 -5.87 -12.40 3.41
C THR A 78 -5.85 -12.48 4.93
N ILE A 79 -5.82 -11.33 5.62
CA ILE A 79 -5.89 -11.28 7.09
C ILE A 79 -7.17 -11.92 7.57
N SER A 80 -8.30 -11.59 6.93
CA SER A 80 -9.59 -12.14 7.34
C SER A 80 -9.63 -13.66 7.25
N ILE A 81 -9.18 -14.22 6.13
CA ILE A 81 -9.10 -15.68 5.94
C ILE A 81 -8.20 -16.30 7.01
N ILE A 82 -7.00 -15.76 7.23
CA ILE A 82 -6.07 -16.28 8.24
C ILE A 82 -6.71 -16.26 9.63
N VAL A 83 -7.30 -15.12 10.03
CA VAL A 83 -7.90 -14.96 11.36
C VAL A 83 -9.11 -15.87 11.54
N ILE A 84 -10.01 -15.98 10.56
CA ILE A 84 -11.17 -16.87 10.61
C ILE A 84 -10.74 -18.33 10.73
N VAL A 85 -9.80 -18.76 9.88
CA VAL A 85 -9.28 -20.13 9.88
C VAL A 85 -8.63 -20.45 11.23
N LEU A 86 -7.74 -19.58 11.73
CA LEU A 86 -7.10 -19.77 13.03
C LEU A 86 -8.13 -19.82 14.17
N THR A 87 -9.15 -18.95 14.15
CA THR A 87 -10.20 -18.92 15.18
C THR A 87 -11.07 -20.19 15.15
N THR A 88 -11.18 -20.85 13.99
CA THR A 88 -11.90 -22.13 13.86
C THR A 88 -11.16 -23.27 14.54
N PHE A 89 -9.82 -23.25 14.53
CA PHE A 89 -8.99 -24.31 15.11
C PHE A 89 -8.50 -24.00 16.53
N ILE A 90 -8.45 -22.72 16.91
CA ILE A 90 -7.85 -22.25 18.16
C ILE A 90 -8.80 -21.27 18.84
N SER A 91 -9.45 -21.71 19.90
CA SER A 91 -10.29 -20.85 20.75
C SER A 91 -9.41 -20.06 21.72
N SER A 92 -9.05 -18.83 21.35
CA SER A 92 -8.34 -17.90 22.24
C SER A 92 -8.99 -16.52 22.23
N ALA A 93 -9.00 -15.85 23.40
CA ALA A 93 -9.56 -14.51 23.53
C ALA A 93 -8.88 -13.50 22.59
N SER A 94 -7.57 -13.61 22.38
CA SER A 94 -6.81 -12.75 21.48
C SER A 94 -7.20 -12.92 20.02
N LEU A 95 -7.45 -14.15 19.55
CA LEU A 95 -7.90 -14.39 18.18
C LEU A 95 -9.34 -13.91 17.95
N LEU A 96 -10.23 -14.10 18.92
CA LEU A 96 -11.59 -13.56 18.88
C LEU A 96 -11.57 -12.03 18.84
N ALA A 97 -10.77 -11.38 19.68
CA ALA A 97 -10.59 -9.94 19.65
C ALA A 97 -10.04 -9.44 18.31
N LEU A 98 -9.14 -10.20 17.67
CA LEU A 98 -8.62 -9.88 16.34
C LEU A 98 -9.68 -10.09 15.23
N ALA A 99 -10.54 -11.09 15.38
CA ALA A 99 -11.64 -11.36 14.46
C ALA A 99 -12.72 -10.26 14.49
N GLU A 100 -12.93 -9.65 15.66
CA GLU A 100 -13.88 -8.54 15.86
C GLU A 100 -13.23 -7.15 15.70
N GLY A 101 -11.90 -7.08 15.74
CA GLY A 101 -11.11 -5.86 15.66
C GLY A 101 -11.34 -5.12 14.35
N ARG A 102 -11.95 -3.92 14.44
CA ARG A 102 -12.24 -3.08 13.27
C ARG A 102 -11.02 -2.27 12.84
N ASP A 103 -10.48 -2.62 11.69
CA ASP A 103 -9.48 -1.85 10.96
C ASP A 103 -10.13 -0.74 10.12
N VAL A 104 -9.43 0.40 10.06
CA VAL A 104 -9.83 1.63 9.36
C VAL A 104 -8.57 2.30 8.82
N GLY A 105 -8.66 2.86 7.63
CA GLY A 105 -7.52 3.56 7.04
C GLY A 105 -7.25 3.16 5.60
N PRO A 106 -6.73 4.09 4.78
CA PRO A 106 -6.14 3.78 3.48
C PRO A 106 -4.77 3.10 3.57
N SER A 107 -4.41 2.55 4.74
CA SER A 107 -3.02 2.32 5.10
C SER A 107 -2.38 1.14 4.40
N ALA A 108 -3.09 0.01 4.29
CA ALA A 108 -2.62 -1.11 3.48
C ALA A 108 -2.38 -0.67 2.02
N GLY A 109 -3.23 0.19 1.47
CA GLY A 109 -3.05 0.71 0.11
C GLY A 109 -1.75 1.52 -0.07
N TYR A 110 -1.48 2.50 0.79
CA TYR A 110 -0.26 3.32 0.63
C TYR A 110 1.03 2.56 0.98
N TYR A 111 0.98 1.59 1.91
CA TYR A 111 2.10 0.67 2.15
C TYR A 111 2.33 -0.28 0.96
N GLY A 112 1.27 -0.67 0.26
CA GLY A 112 1.36 -1.37 -1.03
C GLY A 112 2.08 -0.56 -2.10
N CYS A 113 1.72 0.71 -2.25
CA CYS A 113 2.44 1.64 -3.15
C CYS A 113 3.92 1.77 -2.77
N LEU A 114 4.23 1.90 -1.48
CA LEU A 114 5.61 1.95 -0.98
C LEU A 114 6.40 0.68 -1.34
N GLY A 115 5.81 -0.50 -1.09
CA GLY A 115 6.40 -1.78 -1.47
C GLY A 115 6.67 -1.87 -2.98
N GLY A 116 5.69 -1.44 -3.79
CA GLY A 116 5.82 -1.33 -5.24
C GLY A 116 7.02 -0.48 -5.65
N LEU A 117 7.15 0.73 -5.09
CA LEU A 117 8.25 1.66 -5.37
C LEU A 117 9.64 1.13 -4.97
N LEU A 118 9.72 0.36 -3.89
CA LEU A 118 10.95 -0.19 -3.37
C LEU A 118 11.43 -1.42 -4.14
N LEU A 119 10.52 -2.24 -4.68
CA LEU A 119 10.88 -3.49 -5.36
C LEU A 119 10.76 -3.47 -6.89
N SER A 120 10.17 -2.44 -7.50
CA SER A 120 10.01 -2.37 -8.97
C SER A 120 11.23 -1.83 -9.73
N LEU A 121 12.17 -1.18 -9.04
CA LEU A 121 13.26 -0.44 -9.68
C LEU A 121 14.62 -1.05 -9.32
N PRO A 122 15.56 -1.19 -10.29
CA PRO A 122 16.75 -2.04 -10.18
C PRO A 122 17.90 -1.45 -9.32
N SER A 123 17.60 -0.74 -8.22
CA SER A 123 18.61 -0.13 -7.35
C SER A 123 18.81 -0.93 -6.07
N ARG A 124 20.08 -1.29 -5.77
CA ARG A 124 20.46 -1.98 -4.52
C ARG A 124 20.02 -1.23 -3.26
N GLY A 125 20.06 0.11 -3.28
CA GLY A 125 19.63 0.93 -2.14
C GLY A 125 18.15 0.75 -1.80
N LYS A 126 17.31 0.40 -2.77
CA LYS A 126 15.88 0.20 -2.55
C LYS A 126 15.56 -1.13 -1.88
N HIS A 127 16.33 -2.18 -2.17
CA HIS A 127 16.23 -3.44 -1.43
C HIS A 127 16.61 -3.24 0.05
N LEU A 128 17.64 -2.45 0.32
CA LEU A 128 18.01 -2.11 1.70
C LEU A 128 16.89 -1.31 2.39
N GLY A 129 16.30 -0.33 1.67
CA GLY A 129 15.12 0.40 2.14
C GLY A 129 13.91 -0.51 2.41
N PHE A 130 13.66 -1.49 1.54
CA PHE A 130 12.61 -2.50 1.74
C PHE A 130 12.82 -3.31 3.01
N LEU A 131 14.04 -3.85 3.19
CA LEU A 131 14.39 -4.62 4.39
C LEU A 131 14.26 -3.76 5.64
N PHE A 132 14.73 -2.51 5.60
CA PHE A 132 14.62 -1.58 6.71
C PHE A 132 13.15 -1.30 7.11
N VAL A 133 12.29 -1.01 6.14
CA VAL A 133 10.84 -0.82 6.38
C VAL A 133 10.23 -2.09 6.97
N LEU A 134 10.57 -3.26 6.42
CA LEU A 134 10.05 -4.54 6.90
C LEU A 134 10.48 -4.82 8.35
N SER A 135 11.75 -4.55 8.70
CA SER A 135 12.25 -4.68 10.07
C SER A 135 11.50 -3.77 11.04
N ILE A 136 11.23 -2.52 10.68
CA ILE A 136 10.43 -1.60 11.52
C ILE A 136 9.02 -2.16 11.73
N LEU A 137 8.37 -2.65 10.67
CA LEU A 137 7.02 -3.19 10.77
C LEU A 137 6.96 -4.46 11.63
N LEU A 138 7.97 -5.33 11.52
CA LEU A 138 8.10 -6.51 12.38
C LEU A 138 8.28 -6.13 13.85
N ILE A 139 9.14 -5.16 14.15
CA ILE A 139 9.34 -4.67 15.52
C ILE A 139 8.04 -4.06 16.05
N ARG A 140 7.35 -3.23 15.26
CA ARG A 140 6.05 -2.66 15.65
C ARG A 140 5.01 -3.73 15.94
N LEU A 141 4.89 -4.73 15.08
CA LEU A 141 3.98 -5.86 15.29
C LEU A 141 4.34 -6.66 16.55
N ALA A 142 5.63 -6.92 16.79
CA ALA A 142 6.08 -7.61 17.99
C ALA A 142 5.76 -6.82 19.27
N LEU A 143 5.86 -5.49 19.24
CA LEU A 143 5.48 -4.65 20.37
C LEU A 143 3.96 -4.59 20.56
N SER A 144 3.16 -4.49 19.50
CA SER A 144 1.71 -4.41 19.62
C SER A 144 1.06 -5.72 20.09
N THR A 145 1.63 -6.88 19.74
CA THR A 145 1.11 -8.18 20.18
C THR A 145 1.28 -8.46 21.67
N THR A 146 2.23 -7.81 22.35
CA THR A 146 2.42 -7.95 23.81
C THR A 146 1.24 -7.43 24.64
N HIS A 147 0.36 -6.63 24.04
CA HIS A 147 -0.81 -6.03 24.69
C HIS A 147 -2.12 -6.53 24.04
N LEU A 148 -2.12 -7.76 23.56
CA LEU A 148 -3.37 -8.45 23.20
C LEU A 148 -4.05 -8.95 24.48
N PRO A 149 -5.38 -8.82 24.59
CA PRO A 149 -6.35 -8.49 23.53
C PRO A 149 -6.66 -6.99 23.34
N GLU A 150 -6.28 -6.10 24.26
CA GLU A 150 -6.72 -4.69 24.30
C GLU A 150 -6.38 -3.91 23.02
N ASN A 151 -5.29 -4.29 22.35
CA ASN A 151 -4.79 -3.63 21.16
C ASN A 151 -5.10 -4.37 19.83
N ALA A 152 -6.14 -5.21 19.79
CA ALA A 152 -6.46 -6.02 18.60
C ALA A 152 -6.55 -5.20 17.29
N ALA A 153 -7.16 -4.01 17.32
CA ALA A 153 -7.24 -3.15 16.14
C ALA A 153 -5.86 -2.63 15.69
N VAL A 154 -4.95 -2.35 16.63
CA VAL A 154 -3.58 -1.91 16.34
C VAL A 154 -2.77 -3.07 15.75
N VAL A 155 -2.89 -4.26 16.32
CA VAL A 155 -2.24 -5.48 15.82
C VAL A 155 -2.73 -5.82 14.42
N SER A 156 -4.05 -5.72 14.17
CA SER A 156 -4.64 -5.91 12.84
C SER A 156 -4.03 -4.94 11.81
N ALA A 157 -3.93 -3.65 12.16
CA ALA A 157 -3.32 -2.64 11.29
C ALA A 157 -1.81 -2.90 11.04
N ASP A 158 -1.05 -3.27 12.08
CA ASP A 158 0.38 -3.59 11.93
C ASP A 158 0.59 -4.83 11.05
N LEU A 159 -0.28 -5.85 11.18
CA LEU A 159 -0.27 -7.03 10.31
C LEU A 159 -0.62 -6.64 8.86
N ALA A 160 -1.59 -5.75 8.68
CA ALA A 160 -1.94 -5.21 7.37
C ALA A 160 -0.77 -4.48 6.70
N HIS A 161 -0.03 -3.65 7.46
CA HIS A 161 1.15 -2.96 6.93
C HIS A 161 2.25 -3.97 6.56
N LEU A 162 2.49 -4.96 7.42
CA LEU A 162 3.50 -5.99 7.21
C LEU A 162 3.24 -6.80 5.94
N LEU A 163 1.97 -7.11 5.63
CA LEU A 163 1.58 -7.84 4.42
C LEU A 163 1.51 -6.94 3.17
N ALA A 164 1.09 -5.69 3.34
CA ALA A 164 0.91 -4.75 2.23
C ALA A 164 2.22 -4.47 1.47
N VAL A 165 3.31 -4.21 2.20
CA VAL A 165 4.62 -3.88 1.63
C VAL A 165 5.15 -4.99 0.69
N PRO A 166 5.31 -6.25 1.11
CA PRO A 166 5.76 -7.32 0.21
C PRO A 166 4.75 -7.59 -0.91
N LEU A 167 3.44 -7.51 -0.65
CA LEU A 167 2.43 -7.76 -1.67
C LEU A 167 2.49 -6.73 -2.80
N GLY A 168 2.51 -5.43 -2.47
CA GLY A 168 2.60 -4.37 -3.47
C GLY A 168 3.90 -4.42 -4.29
N GLY A 169 5.01 -4.80 -3.64
CA GLY A 169 6.28 -5.05 -4.31
C GLY A 169 6.24 -6.24 -5.26
N CYS A 170 5.65 -7.35 -4.84
CA CYS A 170 5.45 -8.54 -5.66
C CYS A 170 4.58 -8.24 -6.89
N LEU A 171 3.42 -7.61 -6.69
CA LEU A 171 2.52 -7.20 -7.78
C LEU A 171 3.26 -6.34 -8.81
N SER A 172 4.00 -5.33 -8.35
CA SER A 172 4.75 -4.43 -9.23
C SER A 172 5.85 -5.18 -9.99
N ARG A 173 6.59 -6.08 -9.34
CA ARG A 173 7.66 -6.88 -9.95
C ARG A 173 7.12 -7.88 -10.98
N CYS A 174 5.93 -8.43 -10.75
CA CYS A 174 5.23 -9.30 -11.70
C CYS A 174 4.62 -8.52 -12.89
N GLY A 175 4.84 -7.21 -12.99
CA GLY A 175 4.37 -6.39 -14.09
C GLY A 175 2.90 -6.01 -14.00
N TYR A 176 2.26 -6.15 -12.83
CA TYR A 176 0.89 -5.72 -12.60
C TYR A 176 0.71 -4.21 -12.88
N VAL A 177 1.74 -3.43 -12.57
CA VAL A 177 1.91 -2.05 -13.00
C VAL A 177 3.24 -1.91 -13.75
N LYS A 178 3.27 -1.05 -14.77
CA LYS A 178 4.48 -0.80 -15.57
C LYS A 178 4.98 0.61 -15.26
N PRO A 179 6.29 0.81 -15.03
CA PRO A 179 6.86 2.15 -14.94
C PRO A 179 6.56 2.94 -16.21
N LEU A 180 6.24 4.23 -16.05
CA LEU A 180 6.19 5.14 -17.18
C LEU A 180 7.56 5.12 -17.85
N LYS A 181 7.57 4.91 -19.17
CA LYS A 181 8.80 5.07 -19.96
C LYS A 181 9.24 6.52 -19.74
N ALA A 182 10.39 6.71 -19.11
CA ALA A 182 11.02 8.02 -19.10
C ALA A 182 11.15 8.43 -20.57
N SER A 183 10.45 9.49 -20.99
CA SER A 183 10.65 10.13 -22.29
C SER A 183 12.10 10.62 -22.31
N ARG A 184 13.01 9.70 -22.67
CA ARG A 184 14.43 9.95 -22.79
C ARG A 184 14.59 10.74 -24.07
N ASN A 185 14.69 12.07 -23.92
CA ASN A 185 15.13 13.06 -24.89
C ASN A 185 15.43 12.49 -26.29
N GLN A 186 14.39 12.36 -27.13
CA GLN A 186 14.55 12.19 -28.57
C GLN A 186 14.80 13.54 -29.28
N SER A 187 15.05 14.63 -28.54
CA SER A 187 15.30 15.97 -29.11
C SER A 187 16.75 16.23 -29.53
N SER A 188 17.65 15.24 -29.46
CA SER A 188 19.08 15.44 -29.76
C SER A 188 19.58 14.78 -31.05
N GLN A 189 18.69 14.27 -31.92
CA GLN A 189 19.11 13.59 -33.16
C GLN A 189 18.67 14.24 -34.48
N ASN A 190 18.01 15.41 -34.46
CA ASN A 190 17.53 16.06 -35.71
C ASN A 190 18.32 17.30 -36.18
N THR A 191 19.53 17.53 -35.67
CA THR A 191 20.44 18.55 -36.24
C THR A 191 21.66 17.87 -36.88
N SER A 192 21.43 17.02 -37.86
CA SER A 192 22.47 16.66 -38.85
C SER A 192 22.25 17.49 -40.11
N THR A 193 22.89 18.65 -40.12
CA THR A 193 23.60 19.24 -41.27
C THR A 193 23.22 18.74 -42.66
N HIS A 194 22.33 19.47 -43.33
CA HIS A 194 22.25 19.49 -44.78
C HIS A 194 23.36 20.41 -45.30
N SER A 195 24.50 19.85 -45.71
CA SER A 195 25.52 20.58 -46.46
C SER A 195 25.07 20.68 -47.92
N PRO A 196 24.97 21.88 -48.52
CA PRO A 196 24.73 22.01 -49.95
C PRO A 196 26.02 21.71 -50.73
N THR A 197 25.97 20.68 -51.59
CA THR A 197 27.02 20.36 -52.55
C THR A 197 27.05 21.45 -53.63
N ILE A 198 28.09 22.29 -53.62
CA ILE A 198 28.37 23.26 -54.67
C ILE A 198 28.94 22.49 -55.88
N GLY A 199 28.26 22.59 -57.02
CA GLY A 199 28.70 21.99 -58.28
C GLY A 199 29.90 22.72 -58.86
N GLU A 200 31.00 21.99 -59.07
CA GLU A 200 32.08 22.42 -59.95
C GLU A 200 31.68 22.11 -61.41
N THR A 201 31.54 23.19 -62.17
CA THR A 201 31.44 23.18 -63.63
C THR A 201 32.87 23.26 -64.18
N GLN A 202 33.36 22.22 -64.85
CA GLN A 202 34.59 22.31 -65.66
C GLN A 202 34.26 22.41 -67.15
N ARG A 203 34.98 23.32 -67.80
CA ARG A 203 35.00 23.63 -69.24
C ARG A 203 35.86 22.64 -70.01
#